data_AF-A0A1V4WDW3-F1
#
_entry.id   AF-A0A1V4WDW3-F1
#
_cell.length_a   1.000
_cell.length_b   1.000
_cell.length_c   1.000
_cell.angle_alpha   90.00
_cell.angle_beta   90.00
_cell.angle_gamma   90.00
#
_symmetry.space_group_name_H-M   'P 1'
#
loop_
_entity.id
_entity.type
_entity.pdbx_description
1 polymer ?
#
loop_
_entity_poly.entity_id
_entity_poly.type
_entity_poly.pdbx_seq_one_letter_code
_entity_poly.pdbx_strand_id
1 'polypeptide(L)'
;MKTRGMLVGILVALSIVFMSFSSADATCAVTGKIMYVSSPVASGTAYVYMTPSTTLPSYYYYYTIPASYAYTAGQTALYGAMAGNLTVTIYGNAASCPTSGSTRYGGVVTNVLSYAAR
;
A
#
# COMPACT_ATOMS: atom_id res chain seq x y z
N MET A 1 -4.96 53.67 7.76
CA MET A 1 -5.17 52.49 6.88
C MET A 1 -3.96 51.54 6.92
N LYS A 2 -3.61 50.95 8.08
CA LYS A 2 -2.38 50.13 8.23
C LYS A 2 -2.64 48.66 8.63
N THR A 3 -3.90 48.32 8.93
CA THR A 3 -4.35 46.99 9.36
C THR A 3 -4.76 46.06 8.21
N ARG A 4 -5.02 46.60 7.01
CA ARG A 4 -5.48 45.81 5.85
C ARG A 4 -4.37 44.96 5.21
N GLY A 5 -3.13 45.46 5.16
CA GLY A 5 -2.00 44.70 4.59
C GLY A 5 -1.51 43.55 5.48
N MET A 6 -1.68 43.69 6.81
CA MET A 6 -1.24 42.68 7.77
C MET A 6 -2.15 41.44 7.75
N LEU A 7 -3.46 41.62 7.58
CA LEU A 7 -4.42 40.52 7.42
C LEU A 7 -4.18 39.72 6.12
N VAL A 8 -3.85 40.40 5.03
CA VAL A 8 -3.53 39.73 3.75
C VAL A 8 -2.22 38.95 3.85
N GLY A 9 -1.20 39.51 4.51
CA GLY A 9 0.07 38.81 4.73
C GLY A 9 -0.08 37.54 5.59
N ILE A 10 -0.93 37.58 6.62
CA ILE A 10 -1.21 36.42 7.48
C ILE A 10 -1.98 35.34 6.69
N LEU A 11 -2.96 35.72 5.87
CA LEU A 11 -3.73 34.79 5.03
C LEU A 11 -2.85 34.09 3.97
N VAL A 12 -1.91 34.81 3.36
CA VAL A 12 -0.96 34.25 2.38
C VAL A 12 0.11 33.37 3.06
N ALA A 13 0.55 33.71 4.27
CA ALA A 13 1.47 32.86 5.03
C ALA A 13 0.79 31.57 5.52
N LEU A 14 -0.47 31.64 5.97
CA LEU A 14 -1.26 30.47 6.37
C LEU A 14 -1.51 29.51 5.19
N SER A 15 -1.76 30.01 3.99
CA SER A 15 -1.96 29.15 2.81
C SER A 15 -0.69 28.41 2.39
N ILE A 16 0.50 28.98 2.62
CA ILE A 16 1.79 28.30 2.38
C ILE A 16 2.04 27.19 3.42
N VAL A 17 1.63 27.39 4.68
CA VAL A 17 1.74 26.37 5.73
C VAL A 17 0.79 25.19 5.48
N PHE A 18 -0.42 25.43 4.95
CA PHE A 18 -1.34 24.37 4.50
C PHE A 18 -0.93 23.68 3.19
N MET A 19 0.02 24.26 2.43
CA MET A 19 0.73 23.59 1.33
C MET A 19 1.91 22.73 1.81
N SER A 20 2.07 22.55 3.14
CA SER A 20 2.80 21.39 3.65
C SER A 20 1.93 20.17 3.39
N PHE A 21 1.89 19.74 2.13
CA PHE A 21 1.28 18.51 1.70
C PHE A 21 1.85 17.41 2.59
N SER A 22 1.07 17.02 3.60
CA SER A 22 1.06 15.64 4.02
C SER A 22 0.90 14.88 2.72
N SER A 23 1.95 14.20 2.27
CA SER A 23 1.83 13.20 1.23
C SER A 23 0.85 12.17 1.77
N ALA A 24 -0.44 12.40 1.55
CA ALA A 24 -1.49 11.45 1.83
C ALA A 24 -1.37 10.34 0.78
N ASP A 25 -0.27 9.60 0.83
CA ASP A 25 -0.31 8.17 1.06
C ASP A 25 -1.71 7.58 0.79
N ALA A 26 -1.90 7.16 -0.46
CA ALA A 26 -3.14 6.62 -0.96
C ALA A 26 -3.29 5.17 -0.47
N THR A 27 -4.47 4.87 0.05
CA THR A 27 -4.82 3.50 0.44
C THR A 27 -5.13 2.66 -0.81
N CYS A 28 -4.21 1.77 -1.17
CA CYS A 28 -4.36 0.85 -2.29
C CYS A 28 -4.88 -0.50 -1.80
N ALA A 29 -6.15 -0.80 -2.06
CA ALA A 29 -6.77 -2.08 -1.74
C ALA A 29 -6.83 -2.97 -2.99
N VAL A 30 -6.23 -4.16 -2.93
CA VAL A 30 -6.30 -5.14 -4.02
C VAL A 30 -6.76 -6.47 -3.47
N THR A 31 -7.81 -7.01 -4.08
CA THR A 31 -8.33 -8.35 -3.79
C THR A 31 -7.84 -9.32 -4.86
N GLY A 32 -7.28 -10.46 -4.45
CA GLY A 32 -6.71 -11.43 -5.36
C GLY A 32 -6.09 -12.63 -4.66
N LYS A 33 -5.28 -13.38 -5.40
CA LYS A 33 -4.52 -14.53 -4.86
C LYS A 33 -3.05 -14.17 -4.75
N ILE A 34 -2.43 -14.60 -3.66
CA ILE A 34 -0.99 -14.44 -3.46
C ILE A 34 -0.28 -15.49 -4.30
N MET A 35 0.63 -15.03 -5.15
CA MET A 35 1.42 -15.89 -6.04
C MET A 35 2.75 -16.27 -5.40
N TYR A 36 3.40 -15.31 -4.76
CA TYR A 36 4.69 -15.51 -4.12
C TYR A 36 4.97 -14.45 -3.05
N VAL A 37 5.68 -14.85 -1.99
CA VAL A 37 6.21 -13.95 -0.97
C VAL A 37 7.73 -14.13 -0.92
N SER A 38 8.46 -13.06 -1.19
CA SER A 38 9.93 -13.00 -1.11
C SER A 38 10.35 -12.33 0.18
N SER A 39 11.26 -12.92 0.95
CA SER A 39 11.86 -12.25 2.11
C SER A 39 13.38 -12.28 1.97
N PRO A 40 13.98 -11.32 1.24
CA PRO A 40 15.43 -11.23 1.15
C PRO A 40 16.02 -10.95 2.54
N VAL A 41 16.76 -11.94 3.04
CA VAL A 41 17.40 -11.95 4.37
C VAL A 41 18.28 -10.72 4.61
N ALA A 42 18.82 -10.12 3.53
CA ALA A 42 19.73 -8.99 3.60
C ALA A 42 19.08 -7.62 3.83
N SER A 43 17.81 -7.42 3.44
CA SER A 43 17.12 -6.11 3.58
C SER A 43 16.06 -6.10 4.68
N GLY A 44 15.68 -7.29 5.17
CA GLY A 44 14.61 -7.48 6.15
C GLY A 44 13.21 -7.09 5.63
N THR A 45 13.10 -6.55 4.42
CA THR A 45 11.82 -6.19 3.81
C THR A 45 11.30 -7.38 3.03
N ALA A 46 10.09 -7.86 3.37
CA ALA A 46 9.42 -8.87 2.57
C ALA A 46 8.60 -8.21 1.45
N TYR A 47 8.48 -8.91 0.32
CA TYR A 47 7.72 -8.51 -0.85
C TYR A 47 6.61 -9.51 -1.10
N VAL A 48 5.38 -9.04 -1.24
CA VAL A 48 4.23 -9.88 -1.56
C VAL A 48 3.82 -9.61 -2.99
N TYR A 49 3.73 -10.64 -3.82
CA TYR A 49 3.23 -10.58 -5.19
C TYR A 49 1.89 -11.26 -5.27
N MET A 50 0.88 -10.54 -5.75
CA MET A 50 -0.48 -11.05 -5.90
C MET A 50 -1.05 -10.75 -7.28
N THR A 51 -1.97 -11.61 -7.73
CA THR A 51 -2.76 -11.39 -8.94
C THR A 51 -4.23 -11.20 -8.58
N PRO A 52 -4.89 -10.10 -8.99
CA PRO A 52 -6.31 -9.89 -8.77
C PRO A 52 -7.19 -10.75 -9.68
N SER A 53 -6.63 -11.33 -10.74
CA SER A 53 -7.33 -12.26 -11.62
C SER A 53 -6.42 -13.40 -12.08
N THR A 54 -6.98 -14.61 -12.15
CA THR A 54 -6.34 -15.76 -12.79
C THR A 54 -6.54 -15.79 -14.31
N THR A 55 -7.36 -14.90 -14.87
CA THR A 55 -7.56 -14.75 -16.32
C THR A 55 -6.64 -13.67 -16.91
N LEU A 56 -6.08 -13.97 -18.10
CA LEU A 56 -5.17 -13.09 -18.81
C LEU A 56 -5.89 -11.87 -19.41
N PRO A 57 -5.26 -10.68 -19.44
CA PRO A 57 -3.90 -10.40 -18.99
C PRO A 57 -3.81 -10.22 -17.46
N SER A 58 -3.04 -11.09 -16.79
CA SER A 58 -2.78 -10.98 -15.36
C SER A 58 -1.67 -9.95 -15.13
N TYR A 59 -1.97 -8.94 -14.33
CA TYR A 59 -1.01 -7.99 -13.79
C TYR A 59 -0.74 -8.34 -12.33
N TYR A 60 0.50 -8.12 -11.90
CA TYR A 60 0.93 -8.36 -10.53
C TYR A 60 0.88 -7.07 -9.73
N TYR A 61 0.22 -7.10 -8.59
CA TYR A 61 0.48 -6.13 -7.55
C TYR A 61 1.61 -6.63 -6.66
N TYR A 62 2.55 -5.74 -6.34
CA TYR A 62 3.58 -6.01 -5.37
C TYR A 62 3.53 -5.01 -4.21
N TYR A 63 3.74 -5.51 -3.00
CA TYR A 63 3.73 -4.73 -1.76
C TYR A 63 4.99 -4.98 -0.96
N THR A 64 5.42 -3.99 -0.18
CA THR A 64 6.54 -4.12 0.77
C THR A 64 6.03 -4.33 2.19
N ILE A 65 6.74 -5.13 2.96
CA ILE A 65 6.48 -5.39 4.38
C ILE A 65 7.79 -5.07 5.13
N PRO A 66 7.86 -3.98 5.89
CA PRO A 66 9.08 -3.58 6.60
C PRO A 66 9.49 -4.59 7.67
N ALA A 67 10.81 -4.79 7.83
CA ALA A 67 11.42 -5.73 8.79
C ALA A 67 11.08 -5.42 10.24
N SER A 68 11.13 -4.14 10.60
CA SER A 68 10.89 -3.60 11.94
C SER A 68 9.42 -3.72 12.37
N TYR A 69 8.54 -3.98 11.41
CA TYR A 69 7.10 -4.16 11.55
C TYR A 69 6.68 -5.44 10.82
N ALA A 70 7.45 -6.52 10.95
CA ALA A 70 6.95 -7.84 10.60
C ALA A 70 5.72 -8.09 11.46
N TYR A 71 4.54 -7.72 10.94
CA TYR A 71 3.25 -8.12 11.46
C TYR A 71 3.30 -9.64 11.47
N THR A 72 3.70 -10.26 12.58
CA THR A 72 3.84 -11.71 12.68
C THR A 72 2.51 -12.38 12.30
N ALA A 73 1.39 -11.72 12.63
CA ALA A 73 0.06 -12.06 12.16
C ALA A 73 -0.11 -11.90 10.64
N GLY A 74 0.37 -10.80 10.05
CA GLY A 74 0.29 -10.53 8.60
C GLY A 74 1.12 -11.50 7.77
N GLN A 75 2.37 -11.77 8.14
CA GLN A 75 3.18 -12.81 7.46
C GLN A 75 2.55 -14.19 7.60
N THR A 76 2.10 -14.58 8.79
CA THR A 76 1.41 -15.87 8.99
C THR A 76 0.13 -15.96 8.15
N ALA A 77 -0.66 -14.88 8.07
CA ALA A 77 -1.85 -14.81 7.24
C ALA A 77 -1.52 -14.87 5.74
N LEU A 78 -0.45 -14.22 5.30
CA LEU A 78 -0.01 -14.26 3.90
C LEU A 78 0.51 -15.65 3.50
N TYR A 79 1.39 -16.25 4.31
CA TYR A 79 1.88 -17.61 4.08
C TYR A 79 0.76 -18.65 4.20
N GLY A 80 -0.15 -18.49 5.17
CA GLY A 80 -1.33 -19.33 5.32
C GLY A 80 -2.30 -19.21 4.13
N ALA A 81 -2.53 -17.99 3.64
CA ALA A 81 -3.36 -17.76 2.47
C ALA A 81 -2.72 -18.29 1.18
N MET A 82 -1.39 -18.19 1.04
CA MET A 82 -0.65 -18.85 -0.05
C MET A 82 -0.83 -20.37 0.00
N ALA A 83 -0.56 -20.98 1.16
CA ALA A 83 -0.65 -22.43 1.34
C ALA A 83 -2.08 -22.95 1.14
N GLY A 84 -3.08 -22.19 1.58
CA GLY A 84 -4.50 -22.50 1.42
C GLY A 84 -5.10 -22.08 0.07
N ASN A 85 -4.32 -21.48 -0.84
CA ASN A 85 -4.80 -20.93 -2.12
C ASN A 85 -6.02 -19.99 -1.98
N LEU A 86 -6.03 -19.21 -0.89
CA LEU A 86 -7.13 -18.34 -0.49
C LEU A 86 -7.13 -17.02 -1.27
N THR A 87 -8.31 -16.42 -1.39
CA THR A 87 -8.43 -15.03 -1.85
C THR A 87 -8.17 -14.09 -0.68
N VAL A 88 -7.32 -13.10 -0.88
CA VAL A 88 -6.97 -12.09 0.12
C VAL A 88 -7.23 -10.69 -0.42
N THR A 89 -7.55 -9.76 0.47
CA THR A 89 -7.48 -8.31 0.22
C THR A 89 -6.29 -7.74 0.96
N ILE A 90 -5.34 -7.15 0.24
CA ILE A 90 -4.20 -6.44 0.82
C ILE A 90 -4.44 -4.94 0.70
N TYR A 91 -4.34 -4.26 1.83
CA TYR A 91 -4.32 -2.81 1.92
C TYR A 91 -2.87 -2.36 2.01
N GLY A 92 -2.45 -1.52 1.09
CA GLY A 92 -1.15 -0.89 1.11
C GLY A 92 -1.26 0.62 1.12
N ASN A 93 -0.17 1.26 1.52
CA ASN A 93 -0.02 2.69 1.51
C ASN A 93 1.07 3.07 0.51
N ALA A 94 0.68 3.65 -0.62
CA ALA A 94 1.56 4.11 -1.68
C ALA A 94 1.27 5.58 -2.04
N ALA A 95 2.26 6.28 -2.58
CA ALA A 95 2.06 7.65 -3.09
C ALA A 95 0.95 7.76 -4.15
N SER A 96 0.69 6.68 -4.89
CA SER A 96 -0.46 6.53 -5.79
C SER A 96 -0.74 5.05 -6.02
N CYS A 97 -1.99 4.69 -6.36
CA CYS A 97 -2.37 3.32 -6.71
C CYS A 97 -2.31 3.11 -8.23
N PRO A 98 -1.22 2.55 -8.78
CA PRO A 98 -1.08 2.38 -10.22
C PRO A 98 -2.16 1.46 -10.78
N THR A 99 -2.74 1.84 -11.93
CA THR A 99 -3.78 1.09 -12.66
C THR A 99 -3.31 0.60 -14.03
N SER A 100 -2.07 0.86 -14.41
CA SER A 100 -1.44 0.45 -15.67
C SER A 100 -0.12 -0.30 -15.41
N GLY A 101 0.37 -1.00 -16.44
CA GLY A 101 1.56 -1.84 -16.34
C GLY A 101 1.30 -3.25 -15.82
N SER A 102 2.26 -4.14 -16.07
CA SER A 102 2.25 -5.56 -15.66
C SER A 102 2.64 -5.76 -14.20
N THR A 103 3.34 -4.79 -13.60
CA THR A 103 3.75 -4.78 -12.19
C THR A 103 3.36 -3.46 -11.54
N ARG A 104 2.54 -3.52 -10.50
CA ARG A 104 1.89 -2.37 -9.88
C ARG A 104 2.28 -2.31 -8.40
N TYR A 105 2.95 -1.23 -8.00
CA TYR A 105 3.35 -1.07 -6.61
C TYR A 105 2.15 -0.63 -5.76
N GLY A 106 1.71 -1.47 -4.84
CA GLY A 106 0.63 -1.17 -3.92
C GLY A 106 1.09 -0.50 -2.62
N GLY A 107 2.39 -0.31 -2.42
CA GLY A 107 2.94 0.38 -1.27
C GLY A 107 3.35 -0.54 -0.12
N VAL A 108 3.47 0.06 1.06
CA VAL A 108 3.74 -0.66 2.31
C VAL A 108 2.44 -1.28 2.82
N VAL A 109 2.43 -2.58 3.14
CA VAL A 109 1.24 -3.26 3.67
C VAL A 109 0.83 -2.64 5.00
N THR A 110 -0.45 -2.28 5.11
CA THR A 110 -1.07 -1.77 6.35
C THR A 110 -2.07 -2.74 6.95
N ASN A 111 -2.75 -3.56 6.12
CA ASN A 111 -3.69 -4.58 6.58
C ASN A 111 -3.86 -5.72 5.56
N VAL A 112 -4.18 -6.93 6.03
CA VAL A 112 -4.44 -8.12 5.20
C VAL A 112 -5.70 -8.81 5.69
N LEU A 113 -6.68 -9.01 4.81
CA LEU A 113 -7.89 -9.77 5.07
C LEU A 113 -7.90 -11.03 4.20
N SER A 114 -7.89 -12.21 4.81
CA SER A 114 -8.01 -13.48 4.11
C SER A 114 -9.45 -13.99 4.16
N TYR A 115 -9.99 -14.39 3.01
CA TYR A 115 -11.31 -15.01 2.91
C TYR A 115 -11.12 -16.50 2.65
N ALA A 116 -11.77 -17.34 3.47
CA ALA A 116 -11.86 -18.76 3.17
C ALA A 116 -12.55 -18.94 1.81
N ALA A 117 -11.98 -19.77 0.93
CA ALA A 117 -12.65 -20.16 -0.30
C ALA A 117 -13.97 -20.85 0.08
N ARG A 118 -15.09 -20.29 -0.39
CA ARG A 118 -16.38 -20.99 -0.39
C ARG A 118 -16.39 -22.02 -1.50
#